data_AF-A0AA88ASW6-F1
#
_entry.id   AF-A0AA88ASW6-F1
#
_cell.length_a   1.000
_cell.length_b   1.000
_cell.length_c   1.000
_cell.angle_alpha   90.00
_cell.angle_beta   90.00
_cell.angle_gamma   90.00
#
_symmetry.space_group_name_H-M   'P 1'
#
loop_
_entity.id
_entity.type
_entity.pdbx_description
1 polymer ?
#
loop_
_entity_poly.entity_id
_entity_poly.type
_entity_poly.pdbx_seq_one_letter_code
_entity_poly.pdbx_strand_id
1 'polypeptide(L)'
;MASRAWRRLYRDFPQKKGRLLTGATIGLAIAGGAYVSTVDEATFCGWLFSATKLVNPFFALLDPEFAHTLAVSAAARGWVPREKRPNPPILQLEVWGRKFSNPIGLAAGFDKNAEAVDGLLGLGFGFVEVGSVTPVPQEGNPKPRIFRLPQEGAIINRCGFNSEGIVVVAKRLGAQHGKRKLDESSSTSSSSNDEGKHGGKAGPGILGVNFGKNKTSEDAVADYVQGVHTLSQYADYLVINVSSPNTPGLRMLQGRKQLKDLVKKVQAARDEMQWGEEGPPPLLVKIAPDLSKEDLEDIAAVALAVRLDGLIISNTTVSRPEPMNKNPVAAEPGGLSGKPLFGMSTNLLKDMYILTRLYTAFAYGGPALIPQIKFGLKWPLTRYTVNPDGWTVHPRSPAHLPPPSRLLFANIVDVHAGAHVLLRVVSCSVRCFSIPSTGVCLAGAPGSGPLSSLRFGYSLQIFPSPGLTSSR
;
A
#
# COMPACT_ATOMS: atom_id res chain seq x y z
N MET A 1 -59.37 35.85 1.80
CA MET A 1 -59.23 35.46 0.38
C MET A 1 -58.06 34.49 0.11
N ALA A 2 -57.00 34.43 0.93
CA ALA A 2 -55.84 33.55 0.71
C ALA A 2 -56.11 32.02 0.80
N SER A 3 -57.12 31.57 1.57
CA SER A 3 -57.41 30.12 1.74
C SER A 3 -58.19 29.47 0.58
N ARG A 4 -58.73 30.27 -0.34
CA ARG A 4 -59.42 29.79 -1.56
C ARG A 4 -58.47 29.68 -2.75
N ALA A 5 -57.45 30.55 -2.82
CA ALA A 5 -56.40 30.50 -3.85
C ALA A 5 -55.48 29.28 -3.64
N TRP A 6 -55.12 28.98 -2.40
CA TRP A 6 -54.27 27.82 -2.08
C TRP A 6 -54.97 26.48 -2.36
N ARG A 7 -56.29 26.40 -2.15
CA ARG A 7 -57.11 25.22 -2.47
C ARG A 7 -57.36 24.99 -3.97
N ARG A 8 -57.16 26.00 -4.83
CA ARG A 8 -57.18 25.83 -6.30
C ARG A 8 -55.82 25.36 -6.81
N LEU A 9 -54.71 25.93 -6.33
CA LEU A 9 -53.35 25.49 -6.70
C LEU A 9 -53.06 24.03 -6.34
N TYR A 10 -53.61 23.51 -5.23
CA TYR A 10 -53.44 22.10 -4.84
C TYR A 10 -54.34 21.11 -5.60
N ARG A 11 -55.39 21.60 -6.28
CA ARG A 11 -56.35 20.77 -7.03
C ARG A 11 -55.86 20.48 -8.45
N ASP A 12 -55.00 21.33 -8.99
CA ASP A 12 -54.44 21.22 -10.35
C ASP A 12 -53.05 20.56 -10.40
N PHE A 13 -52.51 20.10 -9.27
CA PHE A 13 -51.39 19.16 -9.29
C PHE A 13 -51.93 17.77 -9.68
N PRO A 14 -51.49 17.18 -10.80
CA PRO A 14 -51.99 15.88 -11.22
C PRO A 14 -51.54 14.80 -10.22
N GLN A 15 -52.37 14.50 -9.22
CA GLN A 15 -52.12 13.47 -8.21
C GLN A 15 -51.75 12.11 -8.83
N LYS A 16 -52.27 11.83 -10.03
CA LYS A 16 -51.91 10.64 -10.82
C LYS A 16 -50.44 10.64 -11.24
N LYS A 17 -49.85 11.76 -11.66
CA LYS A 17 -48.42 11.83 -12.06
C LYS A 17 -47.49 11.69 -10.86
N GLY A 18 -47.83 12.28 -9.71
CA GLY A 18 -47.09 12.10 -8.46
C GLY A 18 -47.11 10.65 -7.97
N ARG A 19 -48.28 10.00 -7.96
CA ARG A 19 -48.42 8.58 -7.60
C ARG A 19 -47.71 7.63 -8.55
N LEU A 20 -47.72 7.92 -9.86
CA LEU A 20 -47.01 7.14 -10.86
C LEU A 20 -45.49 7.26 -10.68
N LEU A 21 -44.99 8.47 -10.40
CA LEU A 21 -43.58 8.72 -10.16
C LEU A 21 -43.09 8.04 -8.87
N THR A 22 -43.86 8.13 -7.78
CA THR A 22 -43.59 7.44 -6.51
C THR A 22 -43.65 5.92 -6.67
N GLY A 23 -44.67 5.41 -7.37
CA GLY A 23 -44.79 3.97 -7.67
C GLY A 23 -43.62 3.45 -8.52
N ALA A 24 -43.19 4.21 -9.53
CA ALA A 24 -42.05 3.88 -10.37
C ALA A 24 -40.72 3.90 -9.59
N THR A 25 -40.52 4.88 -8.69
CA THR A 25 -39.31 4.93 -7.84
C THR A 25 -39.26 3.79 -6.84
N ILE A 26 -40.38 3.46 -6.20
CA ILE A 26 -40.48 2.31 -5.29
C ILE A 26 -40.26 1.00 -6.08
N GLY A 27 -40.87 0.86 -7.26
CA GLY A 27 -40.67 -0.30 -8.15
C GLY A 27 -39.22 -0.48 -8.58
N LEU A 28 -38.54 0.60 -8.96
CA LEU A 28 -37.10 0.58 -9.28
C LEU A 28 -36.23 0.25 -8.07
N ALA A 29 -36.56 0.76 -6.88
CA ALA A 29 -35.84 0.44 -5.65
C ALA A 29 -36.00 -1.04 -5.26
N ILE A 30 -37.21 -1.59 -5.39
CA ILE A 30 -37.50 -3.01 -5.10
C ILE A 30 -36.83 -3.90 -6.15
N ALA A 31 -36.97 -3.59 -7.44
CA ALA A 31 -36.35 -4.36 -8.52
C ALA A 31 -34.82 -4.30 -8.46
N GLY A 32 -34.26 -3.11 -8.17
CA GLY A 32 -32.83 -2.93 -7.93
C GLY A 32 -32.35 -3.69 -6.70
N GLY A 33 -33.09 -3.65 -5.59
CA GLY A 33 -32.79 -4.42 -4.38
C GLY A 33 -32.85 -5.93 -4.61
N ALA A 34 -33.86 -6.41 -5.36
CA ALA A 34 -34.00 -7.81 -5.74
C ALA A 34 -32.86 -8.24 -6.67
N TYR A 35 -32.52 -7.44 -7.68
CA TYR A 35 -31.40 -7.73 -8.57
C TYR A 35 -30.06 -7.77 -7.82
N VAL A 36 -29.82 -6.81 -6.91
CA VAL A 36 -28.67 -6.79 -6.01
C VAL A 36 -28.62 -8.02 -5.11
N SER A 37 -29.77 -8.52 -4.64
CA SER A 37 -29.84 -9.74 -3.83
C SER A 37 -29.56 -11.03 -4.61
N THR A 38 -29.67 -10.99 -5.96
CA THR A 38 -29.45 -12.15 -6.84
C THR A 38 -28.07 -12.19 -7.49
N VAL A 39 -27.32 -11.08 -7.50
CA VAL A 39 -25.95 -11.07 -8.00
C VAL A 39 -24.99 -11.66 -6.97
N ASP A 40 -23.97 -12.36 -7.46
CA ASP A 40 -22.92 -12.83 -6.57
C ASP A 40 -22.20 -11.64 -5.91
N GLU A 41 -21.71 -11.89 -4.71
CA GLU A 41 -21.16 -10.85 -3.86
C GLU A 41 -19.90 -10.19 -4.46
N ALA A 42 -19.16 -10.89 -5.33
CA ALA A 42 -18.00 -10.33 -6.02
C ALA A 42 -18.42 -9.36 -7.13
N THR A 43 -19.49 -9.66 -7.87
CA THR A 43 -20.10 -8.74 -8.84
C THR A 43 -20.65 -7.49 -8.15
N PHE A 44 -21.34 -7.64 -7.01
CA PHE A 44 -21.80 -6.49 -6.21
C PHE A 44 -20.65 -5.62 -5.73
N CYS A 45 -19.58 -6.23 -5.19
CA CYS A 45 -18.36 -5.50 -4.82
C CYS A 45 -17.75 -4.78 -6.04
N GLY A 46 -17.73 -5.42 -7.22
CA GLY A 46 -17.29 -4.81 -8.48
C GLY A 46 -18.11 -3.58 -8.90
N TRP A 47 -19.43 -3.59 -8.70
CA TRP A 47 -20.28 -2.43 -8.93
C TRP A 47 -20.04 -1.32 -7.92
N LEU A 48 -19.95 -1.66 -6.63
CA LEU A 48 -19.62 -0.70 -5.58
C LEU A 48 -18.27 -0.03 -5.88
N PHE A 49 -17.27 -0.81 -6.31
CA PHE A 49 -15.98 -0.33 -6.79
C PHE A 49 -16.04 0.49 -8.09
N SER A 50 -17.07 0.34 -8.90
CA SER A 50 -17.27 1.15 -10.10
C SER A 50 -18.02 2.45 -9.78
N ALA A 51 -19.00 2.40 -8.88
CA ALA A 51 -19.75 3.55 -8.38
C ALA A 51 -18.83 4.55 -7.68
N THR A 52 -17.76 4.07 -7.03
CA THR A 52 -16.78 4.95 -6.41
C THR A 52 -16.09 5.86 -7.42
N LYS A 53 -15.98 5.50 -8.71
CA LYS A 53 -15.48 6.41 -9.76
C LYS A 53 -16.34 7.66 -9.93
N LEU A 54 -17.65 7.55 -9.67
CA LEU A 54 -18.60 8.67 -9.70
C LEU A 54 -18.57 9.49 -8.40
N VAL A 55 -18.29 8.85 -7.26
CA VAL A 55 -18.22 9.54 -5.95
C VAL A 55 -16.86 10.21 -5.74
N ASN A 56 -15.80 9.69 -6.34
CA ASN A 56 -14.42 10.13 -6.15
C ASN A 56 -14.17 11.63 -6.45
N PRO A 57 -14.78 12.25 -7.48
CA PRO A 57 -14.67 13.70 -7.70
C PRO A 57 -15.16 14.53 -6.50
N PHE A 58 -16.17 14.09 -5.76
CA PHE A 58 -16.67 14.83 -4.59
C PHE A 58 -15.67 14.83 -3.43
N PHE A 59 -14.91 13.73 -3.24
CA PHE A 59 -13.82 13.71 -2.25
C PHE A 59 -12.68 14.65 -2.60
N ALA A 60 -12.52 15.04 -3.88
CA ALA A 60 -11.53 16.02 -4.29
C ALA A 60 -11.84 17.43 -3.74
N LEU A 61 -13.12 17.72 -3.48
CA LEU A 61 -13.59 19.02 -2.96
C LEU A 61 -13.42 19.15 -1.43
N LEU A 62 -13.26 18.03 -0.73
CA LEU A 62 -13.03 18.02 0.71
C LEU A 62 -11.57 18.34 1.04
N ASP A 63 -11.36 18.99 2.19
CA ASP A 63 -10.04 19.11 2.80
C ASP A 63 -9.32 17.74 2.83
N PRO A 64 -8.05 17.65 2.41
CA PRO A 64 -7.35 16.37 2.29
C PRO A 64 -7.27 15.59 3.60
N GLU A 65 -7.07 16.27 4.73
CA GLU A 65 -6.95 15.63 6.04
C GLU A 65 -8.32 15.19 6.58
N PHE A 66 -9.36 15.99 6.38
CA PHE A 66 -10.73 15.61 6.71
C PHE A 66 -11.21 14.41 5.88
N ALA A 67 -11.01 14.44 4.57
CA ALA A 67 -11.35 13.32 3.68
C ALA A 67 -10.60 12.03 4.06
N HIS A 68 -9.34 12.15 4.48
CA HIS A 68 -8.57 11.03 4.98
C HIS A 68 -9.14 10.47 6.30
N THR A 69 -9.50 11.34 7.24
CA THR A 69 -10.15 10.96 8.50
C THR A 69 -11.46 10.21 8.23
N LEU A 70 -12.28 10.70 7.29
CA LEU A 70 -13.50 10.01 6.87
C LEU A 70 -13.21 8.63 6.27
N ALA A 71 -12.16 8.49 5.46
CA ALA A 71 -11.79 7.21 4.86
C ALA A 71 -11.35 6.17 5.91
N VAL A 72 -10.52 6.56 6.88
CA VAL A 72 -10.11 5.69 8.00
C VAL A 72 -11.32 5.32 8.85
N SER A 73 -12.15 6.30 9.18
CA SER A 73 -13.39 6.14 9.95
C SER A 73 -14.40 5.20 9.27
N ALA A 74 -14.53 5.27 7.95
CA ALA A 74 -15.35 4.35 7.16
C ALA A 74 -14.77 2.93 7.13
N ALA A 75 -13.45 2.80 6.94
CA ALA A 75 -12.76 1.51 6.97
C ALA A 75 -12.88 0.83 8.34
N ALA A 76 -12.70 1.58 9.44
CA ALA A 76 -12.87 1.11 10.81
C ALA A 76 -14.29 0.59 11.09
N ARG A 77 -15.31 1.17 10.45
CA ARG A 77 -16.73 0.75 10.55
C ARG A 77 -17.12 -0.33 9.55
N GLY A 78 -16.21 -0.79 8.70
CA GLY A 78 -16.50 -1.77 7.65
C GLY A 78 -17.38 -1.22 6.51
N TRP A 79 -17.44 0.11 6.33
CA TRP A 79 -18.18 0.76 5.23
C TRP A 79 -17.37 0.84 3.93
N VAL A 80 -16.27 0.10 3.86
CA VAL A 80 -15.44 -0.04 2.68
C VAL A 80 -15.74 -1.38 2.02
N PRO A 81 -15.66 -1.49 0.68
CA PRO A 81 -15.83 -2.77 0.02
C PRO A 81 -14.80 -3.79 0.52
N ARG A 82 -15.18 -5.07 0.56
CA ARG A 82 -14.23 -6.16 0.88
C ARG A 82 -13.88 -6.93 -0.39
N GLU A 83 -12.60 -7.20 -0.59
CA GLU A 83 -12.12 -8.07 -1.68
C GLU A 83 -12.41 -9.53 -1.32
N LYS A 84 -13.15 -10.20 -2.20
CA LYS A 84 -13.58 -11.59 -2.02
C LYS A 84 -12.96 -12.56 -3.02
N ARG A 85 -12.25 -12.04 -4.03
CA ARG A 85 -11.54 -12.90 -4.97
C ARG A 85 -10.29 -13.47 -4.28
N PRO A 86 -9.95 -14.75 -4.52
CA PRO A 86 -8.70 -15.29 -4.01
C PRO A 86 -7.50 -14.63 -4.70
N ASN A 87 -6.42 -14.44 -3.96
CA ASN A 87 -5.16 -13.97 -4.55
C ASN A 87 -4.56 -15.05 -5.47
N PRO A 88 -4.14 -14.71 -6.71
CA PRO A 88 -3.43 -15.63 -7.58
C PRO A 88 -2.17 -16.19 -6.89
N PRO A 89 -1.90 -17.51 -6.95
CA PRO A 89 -0.73 -18.10 -6.28
C PRO A 89 0.62 -17.49 -6.68
N ILE A 90 0.73 -16.95 -7.90
CA ILE A 90 1.94 -16.27 -8.39
C ILE A 90 2.30 -15.00 -7.60
N LEU A 91 1.36 -14.41 -6.86
CA LEU A 91 1.60 -13.25 -6.02
C LEU A 91 2.05 -13.63 -4.61
N GLN A 92 1.91 -14.89 -4.20
CA GLN A 92 2.30 -15.31 -2.86
C GLN A 92 3.81 -15.22 -2.68
N LEU A 93 4.23 -14.74 -1.52
CA LEU A 93 5.63 -14.64 -1.15
C LEU A 93 5.81 -15.09 0.30
N GLU A 94 6.93 -15.75 0.55
CA GLU A 94 7.37 -16.08 1.91
C GLU A 94 8.58 -15.24 2.26
N VAL A 95 8.44 -14.42 3.30
CA VAL A 95 9.50 -13.53 3.76
C VAL A 95 9.54 -13.55 5.28
N TRP A 96 10.73 -13.69 5.84
CA TRP A 96 10.94 -13.82 7.30
C TRP A 96 10.18 -14.99 7.94
N GLY A 97 9.96 -16.08 7.19
CA GLY A 97 9.12 -17.20 7.64
C GLY A 97 7.63 -16.89 7.68
N ARG A 98 7.21 -15.73 7.13
CA ARG A 98 5.82 -15.28 7.08
C ARG A 98 5.31 -15.34 5.66
N LYS A 99 4.07 -15.81 5.49
CA LYS A 99 3.41 -15.90 4.19
C LYS A 99 2.58 -14.66 3.93
N PHE A 100 2.96 -13.89 2.91
CA PHE A 100 2.14 -12.80 2.42
C PHE A 100 1.28 -13.32 1.26
N SER A 101 0.00 -13.00 1.29
CA SER A 101 -0.93 -13.45 0.26
C SER A 101 -0.71 -12.75 -1.09
N ASN A 102 -0.16 -11.53 -1.06
CA ASN A 102 0.30 -10.77 -2.21
C ASN A 102 1.34 -9.71 -1.78
N PRO A 103 2.16 -9.13 -2.69
CA PRO A 103 3.23 -8.21 -2.34
C PRO A 103 2.78 -6.74 -2.20
N ILE A 104 1.47 -6.47 -2.23
CA ILE A 104 0.93 -5.12 -2.21
C ILE A 104 0.43 -4.80 -0.81
N GLY A 105 1.02 -3.78 -0.19
CA GLY A 105 0.62 -3.34 1.15
C GLY A 105 0.35 -1.86 1.25
N LEU A 106 -0.33 -1.49 2.34
CA LEU A 106 -0.64 -0.10 2.65
C LEU A 106 0.43 0.51 3.56
N ALA A 107 0.93 1.68 3.16
CA ALA A 107 2.00 2.38 3.86
C ALA A 107 1.61 2.93 5.24
N ALA A 108 2.60 3.04 6.13
CA ALA A 108 2.50 3.89 7.31
C ALA A 108 2.11 5.33 6.94
N GLY A 109 1.44 5.97 7.88
CA GLY A 109 0.89 7.31 7.77
C GLY A 109 -0.56 7.31 7.29
N PHE A 110 -1.09 6.19 6.77
CA PHE A 110 -2.50 6.08 6.42
C PHE A 110 -3.33 5.75 7.67
N ASP A 111 -3.12 4.61 8.31
CA ASP A 111 -3.76 4.30 9.60
C ASP A 111 -2.79 4.56 10.74
N LYS A 112 -2.69 5.83 11.15
CA LYS A 112 -1.71 6.27 12.16
C LYS A 112 -1.98 5.69 13.55
N ASN A 113 -3.23 5.39 13.86
CA ASN A 113 -3.64 5.01 15.20
C ASN A 113 -4.24 3.59 15.30
N ALA A 114 -4.03 2.75 14.29
CA ALA A 114 -4.55 1.39 14.19
C ALA A 114 -6.09 1.30 14.33
N GLU A 115 -6.80 2.25 13.74
CA GLU A 115 -8.26 2.33 13.81
C GLU A 115 -8.94 1.35 12.85
N ALA A 116 -8.29 1.01 11.74
CA ALA A 116 -8.95 0.42 10.58
C ALA A 116 -8.24 -0.81 9.99
N VAL A 117 -7.33 -1.46 10.72
CA VAL A 117 -6.51 -2.57 10.20
C VAL A 117 -7.34 -3.65 9.50
N ASP A 118 -8.39 -4.17 10.13
CA ASP A 118 -9.27 -5.20 9.54
C ASP A 118 -9.99 -4.71 8.27
N GLY A 119 -10.50 -3.48 8.29
CA GLY A 119 -11.14 -2.88 7.13
C GLY A 119 -10.18 -2.68 5.96
N LEU A 120 -8.93 -2.31 6.27
CA LEU A 120 -7.88 -2.07 5.28
C LEU A 120 -7.33 -3.39 4.70
N LEU A 121 -7.05 -4.39 5.52
CA LEU A 121 -6.71 -5.73 5.03
C LEU A 121 -7.87 -6.33 4.21
N GLY A 122 -9.10 -6.10 4.65
CA GLY A 122 -10.32 -6.51 3.94
C GLY A 122 -10.45 -5.93 2.53
N LEU A 123 -9.76 -4.83 2.19
CA LEU A 123 -9.72 -4.28 0.83
C LEU A 123 -8.84 -5.11 -0.13
N GLY A 124 -8.08 -6.09 0.37
CA GLY A 124 -7.24 -6.99 -0.42
C GLY A 124 -5.73 -6.75 -0.34
N PHE A 125 -5.29 -5.80 0.50
CA PHE A 125 -3.85 -5.63 0.76
C PHE A 125 -3.27 -6.87 1.45
N GLY A 126 -2.13 -7.36 0.97
CA GLY A 126 -1.42 -8.47 1.60
C GLY A 126 -0.82 -8.09 2.96
N PHE A 127 -0.57 -6.80 3.18
CA PHE A 127 -0.11 -6.27 4.46
C PHE A 127 -0.54 -4.80 4.68
N VAL A 128 -0.65 -4.38 5.93
CA VAL A 128 -0.93 -2.98 6.32
C VAL A 128 0.10 -2.56 7.36
N GLU A 129 0.67 -1.36 7.18
CA GLU A 129 1.59 -0.76 8.15
C GLU A 129 0.89 0.41 8.87
N VAL A 130 0.73 0.31 10.20
CA VAL A 130 0.16 1.38 11.04
C VAL A 130 1.24 2.32 11.55
N GLY A 131 0.85 3.50 12.05
CA GLY A 131 1.77 4.49 12.62
C GLY A 131 2.20 5.57 11.60
N SER A 132 3.29 6.31 11.80
CA SER A 132 4.23 6.19 12.91
C SER A 132 3.62 6.55 14.26
N VAL A 133 3.66 5.60 15.19
CA VAL A 133 3.18 5.77 16.56
C VAL A 133 4.27 6.41 17.39
N THR A 134 3.90 7.39 18.22
CA THR A 134 4.79 8.00 19.21
C THR A 134 4.42 7.54 20.62
N PRO A 135 5.37 7.50 21.58
CA PRO A 135 5.06 7.16 22.97
C PRO A 135 3.93 7.98 23.58
N VAL A 136 4.08 9.30 23.57
CA VAL A 136 3.09 10.25 24.09
C VAL A 136 2.19 10.74 22.95
N PRO A 137 0.90 11.00 23.19
CA PRO A 137 0.05 11.64 22.19
C PRO A 137 0.61 13.00 21.75
N GLN A 138 0.47 13.31 20.46
CA GLN A 138 0.80 14.64 19.94
C GLN A 138 -0.08 14.98 18.73
N GLU A 139 -0.48 16.24 18.63
CA GLU A 139 -1.38 16.71 17.56
C GLU A 139 -0.70 16.76 16.18
N GLY A 140 0.64 16.85 16.16
CA GLY A 140 1.46 17.11 14.98
C GLY A 140 1.64 18.61 14.70
N ASN A 141 2.02 18.97 13.47
CA ASN A 141 2.20 20.37 13.07
C ASN A 141 0.84 21.05 12.75
N PRO A 142 0.76 22.41 12.78
CA PRO A 142 -0.47 23.14 12.51
C PRO A 142 -1.09 22.85 11.13
N LYS A 143 -2.42 22.92 11.04
CA LYS A 143 -3.19 22.78 9.79
C LYS A 143 -3.28 24.11 9.02
N PRO A 144 -3.44 24.11 7.68
CA PRO A 144 -3.44 22.95 6.78
C PRO A 144 -2.04 22.35 6.60
N ARG A 145 -1.96 21.02 6.49
CA ARG A 145 -0.69 20.28 6.47
C ARG A 145 -0.65 19.11 5.50
N ILE A 146 -1.67 18.95 4.67
CA ILE A 146 -1.73 17.97 3.58
C ILE A 146 -2.26 18.71 2.36
N PHE A 147 -1.52 18.66 1.26
CA PHE A 147 -1.84 19.36 0.03
C PHE A 147 -1.86 18.36 -1.12
N ARG A 148 -2.95 18.33 -1.88
CA ARG A 148 -3.11 17.45 -3.04
C ARG A 148 -2.65 18.18 -4.30
N LEU A 149 -1.93 17.46 -5.15
CA LEU A 149 -1.54 17.90 -6.49
C LEU A 149 -2.08 16.88 -7.51
N PRO A 150 -3.39 16.95 -7.84
CA PRO A 150 -4.06 15.90 -8.60
C PRO A 150 -3.51 15.70 -10.01
N GLN A 151 -3.10 16.78 -10.67
CA GLN A 151 -2.54 16.77 -12.03
C GLN A 151 -1.21 16.01 -12.08
N GLU A 152 -0.40 16.17 -11.04
CA GLU A 152 0.90 15.53 -10.88
C GLU A 152 0.79 14.15 -10.23
N GLY A 153 -0.38 13.80 -9.69
CA GLY A 153 -0.59 12.55 -8.95
C GLY A 153 0.27 12.49 -7.68
N ALA A 154 0.34 13.61 -6.95
CA ALA A 154 1.24 13.80 -5.82
C ALA A 154 0.54 14.40 -4.59
N ILE A 155 1.20 14.26 -3.44
CA ILE A 155 0.82 14.93 -2.19
C ILE A 155 2.06 15.55 -1.55
N ILE A 156 1.90 16.74 -0.98
CA ILE A 156 2.85 17.32 -0.04
C ILE A 156 2.22 17.25 1.35
N ASN A 157 2.98 16.77 2.34
CA ASN A 157 2.50 16.77 3.72
C ASN A 157 3.57 17.20 4.71
N ARG A 158 3.11 17.90 5.75
CA ARG A 158 3.91 18.36 6.90
C ARG A 158 3.34 17.91 8.23
N CYS A 159 2.80 16.69 8.31
CA CYS A 159 2.00 16.24 9.47
C CYS A 159 2.76 16.27 10.81
N GLY A 160 4.04 15.87 10.84
CA GLY A 160 4.85 15.85 12.06
C GLY A 160 4.41 14.81 13.09
N PHE A 161 4.19 13.56 12.68
CA PHE A 161 3.78 12.44 13.55
C PHE A 161 2.58 12.76 14.47
N ASN A 162 1.47 13.24 13.93
CA ASN A 162 0.23 13.29 14.70
C ASN A 162 -0.19 11.87 15.11
N SER A 163 -0.31 11.62 16.40
CA SER A 163 -0.57 10.30 16.97
C SER A 163 -1.36 10.43 18.28
N GLU A 164 -2.28 9.50 18.53
CA GLU A 164 -3.00 9.39 19.80
C GLU A 164 -2.18 8.71 20.91
N GLY A 165 -0.91 8.43 20.65
CA GLY A 165 0.03 7.86 21.62
C GLY A 165 -0.02 6.34 21.71
N ILE A 166 1.05 5.78 22.27
CA ILE A 166 1.29 4.34 22.25
C ILE A 166 0.24 3.54 23.02
N VAL A 167 -0.28 4.08 24.12
CA VAL A 167 -1.27 3.42 24.98
C VAL A 167 -2.59 3.20 24.23
N VAL A 168 -3.06 4.20 23.49
CA VAL A 168 -4.30 4.11 22.73
C VAL A 168 -4.14 3.12 21.58
N VAL A 169 -3.03 3.18 20.86
CA VAL A 169 -2.73 2.25 19.75
C VAL A 169 -2.59 0.82 20.27
N ALA A 170 -1.90 0.60 21.39
CA ALA A 170 -1.77 -0.71 22.02
C ALA A 170 -3.13 -1.32 22.36
N LYS A 171 -4.04 -0.52 22.94
CA LYS A 171 -5.40 -0.97 23.26
C LYS A 171 -6.16 -1.40 22.00
N ARG A 172 -6.08 -0.63 20.91
CA ARG A 172 -6.73 -0.96 19.63
C ARG A 172 -6.13 -2.21 18.99
N LEU A 173 -4.80 -2.32 18.96
CA LEU A 173 -4.11 -3.49 18.43
C LEU A 173 -4.40 -4.74 19.25
N GLY A 174 -4.42 -4.65 20.58
CA GLY A 174 -4.79 -5.75 21.47
C GLY A 174 -6.21 -6.27 21.22
N ALA A 175 -7.18 -5.37 21.05
CA ALA A 175 -8.56 -5.75 20.71
C ALA A 175 -8.66 -6.46 19.35
N GLN A 176 -7.80 -6.11 18.39
CA GLN A 176 -7.78 -6.69 17.05
C GLN A 176 -6.91 -7.95 16.97
N HIS A 177 -5.90 -8.11 17.84
CA HIS A 177 -4.93 -9.20 17.78
C HIS A 177 -5.57 -10.58 18.02
N GLY A 178 -6.45 -10.70 19.01
CA GLY A 178 -7.15 -11.95 19.28
C GLY A 178 -8.00 -12.42 18.11
N LYS A 179 -8.68 -11.48 17.43
CA LYS A 179 -9.46 -11.77 16.21
C LYS A 179 -8.57 -12.29 15.07
N ARG A 180 -7.46 -11.60 14.80
CA ARG A 180 -6.53 -11.98 13.71
C ARG A 180 -5.92 -13.37 13.90
N LYS A 181 -5.47 -13.71 15.11
CA LYS A 181 -4.91 -15.05 15.42
C LYS A 181 -5.94 -16.18 15.28
N LEU A 182 -7.19 -15.93 15.65
CA LEU A 182 -8.27 -16.91 15.46
C LEU A 182 -8.54 -17.17 13.97
N ASP A 183 -8.54 -16.11 13.15
CA ASP A 183 -8.74 -16.21 11.70
C ASP A 183 -7.57 -16.96 11.01
N GLU A 184 -6.33 -16.76 11.46
CA GLU A 184 -5.14 -17.52 11.00
C GLU A 184 -5.26 -19.02 11.23
N SER A 185 -5.58 -19.43 12.46
CA SER A 185 -5.72 -20.85 12.82
C SER A 185 -6.85 -21.52 12.04
N SER A 186 -7.96 -20.80 11.83
CA SER A 186 -9.11 -21.28 11.08
C SER A 186 -8.78 -21.51 9.59
N SER A 187 -8.03 -20.58 8.98
CA SER A 187 -7.66 -20.67 7.56
C SER A 187 -6.67 -21.79 7.22
N THR A 188 -5.89 -22.25 8.20
CA THR A 188 -4.94 -23.37 8.05
C THR A 188 -5.65 -24.73 8.08
N SER A 189 -6.91 -24.77 8.55
CA SER A 189 -7.70 -25.99 8.73
C SER A 189 -8.78 -26.23 7.65
N SER A 190 -9.06 -25.23 6.81
CA SER A 190 -10.15 -25.31 5.83
C SER A 190 -9.69 -25.85 4.46
N SER A 191 -9.58 -27.17 4.36
CA SER A 191 -9.51 -27.94 3.11
C SER A 191 -10.86 -28.54 2.70
N SER A 192 -11.98 -28.01 3.18
CA SER A 192 -13.30 -28.55 2.85
C SER A 192 -14.44 -27.53 3.04
N ASN A 193 -15.11 -27.20 1.93
CA ASN A 193 -16.53 -26.83 1.79
C ASN A 193 -17.25 -26.19 3.00
N ASP A 194 -16.93 -24.95 3.34
CA ASP A 194 -17.84 -24.14 4.17
C ASP A 194 -18.09 -22.77 3.52
N GLU A 195 -19.21 -22.67 2.81
CA GLU A 195 -19.75 -21.41 2.28
C GLU A 195 -20.46 -20.66 3.41
N GLY A 196 -19.69 -20.00 4.28
CA GLY A 196 -20.30 -19.14 5.27
C GLY A 196 -19.40 -18.70 6.40
N LYS A 197 -18.49 -17.74 6.16
CA LYS A 197 -17.96 -16.86 7.22
C LYS A 197 -17.36 -15.57 6.67
N HIS A 198 -17.67 -14.48 7.37
CA HIS A 198 -17.46 -13.07 7.01
C HIS A 198 -16.00 -12.60 7.02
N GLY A 199 -15.14 -13.17 6.17
CA GLY A 199 -13.77 -12.70 5.91
C GLY A 199 -13.52 -12.57 4.41
N GLY A 200 -12.86 -11.50 3.97
CA GLY A 200 -12.38 -11.43 2.58
C GLY A 200 -11.43 -12.61 2.30
N LYS A 201 -11.47 -13.20 1.09
CA LYS A 201 -10.63 -14.37 0.74
C LYS A 201 -9.13 -14.04 0.58
N ALA A 202 -8.69 -12.87 1.04
CA ALA A 202 -7.30 -12.41 0.96
C ALA A 202 -6.39 -12.93 2.09
N GLY A 203 -6.94 -13.67 3.06
CA GLY A 203 -6.23 -14.16 4.25
C GLY A 203 -6.20 -13.15 5.40
N PRO A 204 -5.65 -13.53 6.56
CA PRO A 204 -5.65 -12.72 7.79
C PRO A 204 -4.80 -11.44 7.69
N GLY A 205 -3.90 -11.38 6.70
CA GLY A 205 -3.08 -10.21 6.36
C GLY A 205 -1.95 -9.94 7.36
N ILE A 206 -0.83 -9.40 6.87
CA ILE A 206 0.33 -9.10 7.71
C ILE A 206 0.24 -7.66 8.26
N LEU A 207 0.51 -7.46 9.55
CA LEU A 207 0.54 -6.15 10.20
C LEU A 207 1.97 -5.68 10.50
N GLY A 208 2.35 -4.57 9.87
CA GLY A 208 3.52 -3.79 10.27
C GLY A 208 3.17 -2.74 11.32
N VAL A 209 4.04 -2.55 12.31
CA VAL A 209 3.92 -1.44 13.26
C VAL A 209 5.12 -0.51 13.13
N ASN A 210 4.84 0.74 12.77
CA ASN A 210 5.85 1.77 12.56
C ASN A 210 5.95 2.71 13.78
N PHE A 211 7.17 2.95 14.25
CA PHE A 211 7.47 3.79 15.40
C PHE A 211 8.19 5.08 14.99
N GLY A 212 7.92 6.15 15.73
CA GLY A 212 8.67 7.39 15.65
C GLY A 212 8.87 8.00 17.04
N LYS A 213 9.82 8.93 17.14
CA LYS A 213 10.01 9.72 18.37
C LYS A 213 8.98 10.82 18.49
N ASN A 214 8.66 11.22 19.72
CA ASN A 214 7.94 12.45 20.01
C ASN A 214 8.76 13.67 19.57
N LYS A 215 8.07 14.74 19.14
CA LYS A 215 8.73 15.98 18.66
C LYS A 215 9.65 16.60 19.73
N THR A 216 9.19 16.60 20.98
CA THR A 216 9.87 17.18 22.14
C THR A 216 10.73 16.18 22.92
N SER A 217 10.87 14.94 22.45
CA SER A 217 11.69 13.94 23.15
C SER A 217 13.17 14.29 23.06
N GLU A 218 13.84 14.32 24.22
CA GLU A 218 15.27 14.51 24.38
C GLU A 218 16.04 13.22 24.12
N ASP A 219 15.51 12.07 24.56
CA ASP A 219 16.05 10.74 24.26
C ASP A 219 15.21 10.04 23.19
N ALA A 220 15.58 10.29 21.94
CA ALA A 220 14.94 9.66 20.80
C ALA A 220 14.97 8.12 20.88
N VAL A 221 16.01 7.52 21.48
CA VAL A 221 16.15 6.06 21.52
C VAL A 221 15.18 5.43 22.51
N ALA A 222 14.99 6.07 23.67
CA ALA A 222 14.00 5.64 24.67
C ALA A 222 12.59 5.53 24.07
N ASP A 223 12.21 6.47 23.20
CA ASP A 223 10.91 6.44 22.52
C ASP A 223 10.72 5.18 21.65
N TYR A 224 11.74 4.80 20.88
CA TYR A 224 11.68 3.58 20.05
C TYR A 224 11.66 2.30 20.89
N VAL A 225 12.45 2.27 21.97
CA VAL A 225 12.49 1.14 22.92
C VAL A 225 11.12 0.96 23.58
N GLN A 226 10.47 2.05 24.00
CA GLN A 226 9.10 1.99 24.51
C GLN A 226 8.10 1.49 23.46
N GLY A 227 8.28 1.92 22.20
CA GLY A 227 7.63 1.37 21.00
C GLY A 227 7.64 -0.16 20.98
N VAL A 228 8.84 -0.73 21.09
CA VAL A 228 9.06 -2.18 21.09
C VAL A 228 8.37 -2.84 22.28
N HIS A 229 8.63 -2.40 23.51
CA HIS A 229 8.09 -3.08 24.70
C HIS A 229 6.55 -3.11 24.71
N THR A 230 5.91 -2.08 24.16
CA THR A 230 4.44 -1.97 24.22
C THR A 230 3.75 -2.65 23.03
N LEU A 231 4.27 -2.48 21.82
CA LEU A 231 3.52 -2.82 20.59
C LEU A 231 4.03 -4.07 19.86
N SER A 232 5.24 -4.55 20.17
CA SER A 232 5.87 -5.64 19.40
C SER A 232 5.09 -6.95 19.41
N GLN A 233 4.44 -7.28 20.52
CA GLN A 233 3.59 -8.47 20.65
C GLN A 233 2.40 -8.52 19.68
N TYR A 234 1.98 -7.37 19.12
CA TYR A 234 0.84 -7.29 18.20
C TYR A 234 1.24 -7.27 16.72
N ALA A 235 2.53 -7.13 16.44
CA ALA A 235 3.08 -6.84 15.13
C ALA A 235 3.68 -8.09 14.48
N ASP A 236 3.51 -8.21 13.17
CA ASP A 236 4.18 -9.21 12.35
C ASP A 236 5.56 -8.74 11.89
N TYR A 237 5.76 -7.42 11.79
CA TYR A 237 7.07 -6.80 11.65
C TYR A 237 7.08 -5.40 12.26
N LEU A 238 8.27 -4.93 12.62
CA LEU A 238 8.51 -3.64 13.26
C LEU A 238 9.26 -2.69 12.33
N VAL A 239 8.96 -1.40 12.41
CA VAL A 239 9.65 -0.38 11.60
C VAL A 239 10.12 0.78 12.47
N ILE A 240 11.43 1.05 12.44
CA ILE A 240 12.02 2.26 12.97
C ILE A 240 11.95 3.35 11.89
N ASN A 241 11.17 4.41 12.10
CA ASN A 241 11.08 5.52 11.16
C ASN A 241 12.00 6.69 11.53
N VAL A 242 13.13 6.75 10.83
CA VAL A 242 14.14 7.82 10.96
C VAL A 242 14.10 8.83 9.80
N SER A 243 13.04 8.83 8.98
CA SER A 243 13.07 9.45 7.65
C SER A 243 12.02 10.53 7.39
N SER A 244 11.12 10.79 8.34
CA SER A 244 10.16 11.90 8.23
C SER A 244 10.87 13.25 8.10
N PRO A 245 10.58 14.06 7.07
CA PRO A 245 11.10 15.44 6.99
C PRO A 245 10.38 16.40 7.93
N ASN A 246 9.29 15.95 8.57
CA ASN A 246 8.36 16.79 9.29
C ASN A 246 8.60 16.85 10.80
N THR A 247 9.61 16.09 11.27
CA THR A 247 10.06 16.03 12.66
C THR A 247 11.49 16.55 12.70
N PRO A 248 11.76 17.73 13.30
CA PRO A 248 13.09 18.34 13.31
C PRO A 248 14.17 17.39 13.84
N GLY A 249 15.33 17.38 13.19
CA GLY A 249 16.49 16.55 13.56
C GLY A 249 16.34 15.04 13.33
N LEU A 250 15.15 14.54 12.99
CA LEU A 250 14.91 13.09 12.88
C LEU A 250 15.81 12.43 11.83
N ARG A 251 15.97 13.06 10.66
CA ARG A 251 16.79 12.52 9.56
C ARG A 251 18.28 12.42 9.90
N MET A 252 18.75 13.14 10.92
CA MET A 252 20.14 13.01 11.42
C MET A 252 20.40 11.65 12.08
N LEU A 253 19.35 10.94 12.51
CA LEU A 253 19.46 9.58 13.03
C LEU A 253 19.88 8.54 11.96
N GLN A 254 19.88 8.92 10.68
CA GLN A 254 20.36 8.07 9.59
C GLN A 254 21.89 8.05 9.47
N GLY A 255 22.60 8.95 10.17
CA GLY A 255 24.06 8.95 10.21
C GLY A 255 24.62 7.66 10.81
N ARG A 256 25.76 7.19 10.31
CA ARG A 256 26.34 5.86 10.60
C ARG A 256 26.33 5.48 12.08
N LYS A 257 26.83 6.37 12.94
CA LYS A 257 26.94 6.11 14.39
C LYS A 257 25.56 6.09 15.04
N GLN A 258 24.76 7.13 14.79
CA GLN A 258 23.43 7.30 15.36
C GLN A 258 22.50 6.13 14.97
N LEU A 259 22.51 5.73 13.69
CA LEU A 259 21.71 4.62 13.21
C LEU A 259 22.14 3.30 13.85
N LYS A 260 23.44 3.03 13.92
CA LYS A 260 23.98 1.82 14.55
C LYS A 260 23.60 1.73 16.02
N ASP A 261 23.76 2.81 16.77
CA ASP A 261 23.46 2.86 18.20
C ASP A 261 21.96 2.72 18.45
N LEU A 262 21.13 3.37 17.65
CA LEU A 262 19.67 3.26 17.71
C LEU A 262 19.21 1.81 17.42
N VAL A 263 19.62 1.24 16.28
CA VAL A 263 19.18 -0.10 15.89
C VAL A 263 19.62 -1.14 16.91
N LYS A 264 20.84 -1.06 17.43
CA LYS A 264 21.32 -2.00 18.46
C LYS A 264 20.48 -1.95 19.74
N LYS A 265 20.15 -0.75 20.23
CA LYS A 265 19.33 -0.60 21.44
C LYS A 265 17.90 -1.09 21.22
N VAL A 266 17.33 -0.83 20.05
CA VAL A 266 15.97 -1.30 19.69
C VAL A 266 15.96 -2.83 19.49
N GLN A 267 16.99 -3.42 18.88
CA GLN A 267 17.15 -4.87 18.77
C GLN A 267 17.31 -5.51 20.15
N ALA A 268 18.14 -4.96 21.04
CA ALA A 268 18.28 -5.47 22.40
C ALA A 268 16.93 -5.47 23.14
N ALA A 269 16.20 -4.35 23.11
CA ALA A 269 14.87 -4.25 23.70
C ALA A 269 13.86 -5.26 23.11
N ARG A 270 13.97 -5.58 21.82
CA ARG A 270 13.14 -6.59 21.17
C ARG A 270 13.54 -7.99 21.61
N ASP A 271 14.83 -8.28 21.59
CA ASP A 271 15.37 -9.62 21.80
C ASP A 271 15.31 -10.02 23.30
N GLU A 272 15.20 -9.06 24.22
CA GLU A 272 14.96 -9.26 25.66
C GLU A 272 13.50 -9.69 25.98
N MET A 273 12.56 -9.48 25.06
CA MET A 273 11.17 -9.88 25.24
C MET A 273 11.02 -11.41 25.12
N GLN A 274 9.96 -11.96 25.72
CA GLN A 274 9.67 -13.40 25.63
C GLN A 274 8.92 -13.69 24.32
N TRP A 275 9.54 -14.52 23.47
CA TRP A 275 8.99 -14.93 22.19
C TRP A 275 8.58 -16.41 22.20
N GLY A 276 7.49 -16.73 21.51
CA GLY A 276 7.10 -18.11 21.22
C GLY A 276 7.99 -18.74 20.13
N GLU A 277 7.54 -19.86 19.56
CA GLU A 277 8.30 -20.60 18.55
C GLU A 277 8.62 -19.79 17.29
N GLU A 278 7.79 -18.79 16.95
CA GLU A 278 8.00 -17.90 15.81
C GLU A 278 9.16 -16.91 16.00
N GLY A 279 9.64 -16.74 17.24
CA GLY A 279 10.70 -15.79 17.57
C GLY A 279 10.27 -14.31 17.52
N PRO A 280 11.23 -13.38 17.60
CA PRO A 280 10.96 -11.95 17.55
C PRO A 280 10.43 -11.51 16.18
N PRO A 281 9.57 -10.48 16.11
CA PRO A 281 9.17 -9.90 14.84
C PRO A 281 10.39 -9.29 14.10
N PRO A 282 10.47 -9.42 12.76
CA PRO A 282 11.49 -8.76 11.95
C PRO A 282 11.53 -7.26 12.21
N LEU A 283 12.73 -6.68 12.29
CA LEU A 283 12.94 -5.27 12.53
C LEU A 283 13.52 -4.59 11.29
N LEU A 284 12.79 -3.58 10.81
CA LEU A 284 13.11 -2.81 9.63
C LEU A 284 13.44 -1.37 9.98
N VAL A 285 14.17 -0.69 9.09
CA VAL A 285 14.38 0.76 9.14
C VAL A 285 13.81 1.40 7.88
N LYS A 286 13.02 2.48 8.03
CA LYS A 286 12.51 3.28 6.92
C LYS A 286 13.40 4.49 6.68
N ILE A 287 14.02 4.57 5.51
CA ILE A 287 14.99 5.64 5.17
C ILE A 287 14.41 6.69 4.22
N ALA A 288 15.03 7.87 4.22
CA ALA A 288 14.66 8.99 3.36
C ALA A 288 15.24 8.80 1.96
N PRO A 289 14.60 9.39 0.93
CA PRO A 289 15.14 9.38 -0.42
C PRO A 289 16.25 10.44 -0.63
N ASP A 290 16.30 11.45 0.22
CA ASP A 290 17.22 12.58 0.13
C ASP A 290 18.53 12.27 0.88
N LEU A 291 19.36 11.39 0.32
CA LEU A 291 20.61 10.90 0.92
C LEU A 291 21.77 11.02 -0.07
N SER A 292 22.97 11.35 0.43
CA SER A 292 24.19 11.31 -0.38
C SER A 292 24.62 9.87 -0.65
N LYS A 293 25.55 9.68 -1.59
CA LYS A 293 26.10 8.34 -1.87
C LYS A 293 26.83 7.78 -0.64
N GLU A 294 27.60 8.62 0.06
CA GLU A 294 28.26 8.22 1.31
C GLU A 294 27.25 7.78 2.37
N ASP A 295 26.11 8.48 2.51
CA ASP A 295 25.05 8.09 3.45
C ASP A 295 24.49 6.70 3.12
N LEU A 296 24.29 6.39 1.83
CA LEU A 296 23.80 5.07 1.41
C LEU A 296 24.79 3.95 1.73
N GLU A 297 26.08 4.19 1.46
CA GLU A 297 27.16 3.26 1.79
C GLU A 297 27.22 3.02 3.31
N ASP A 298 27.11 4.07 4.12
CA ASP A 298 27.09 3.98 5.58
C ASP A 298 25.86 3.23 6.11
N ILE A 299 24.66 3.52 5.61
CA ILE A 299 23.42 2.84 6.00
C ILE A 299 23.50 1.36 5.63
N ALA A 300 23.96 1.03 4.42
CA ALA A 300 24.10 -0.36 3.98
C ALA A 300 25.11 -1.12 4.84
N ALA A 301 26.25 -0.50 5.17
CA ALA A 301 27.25 -1.09 6.05
C ALA A 301 26.70 -1.33 7.47
N VAL A 302 25.95 -0.38 8.03
CA VAL A 302 25.32 -0.51 9.34
C VAL A 302 24.27 -1.62 9.32
N ALA A 303 23.35 -1.61 8.35
CA ALA A 303 22.27 -2.60 8.24
C ALA A 303 22.80 -4.04 8.21
N LEU A 304 23.89 -4.28 7.47
CA LEU A 304 24.55 -5.60 7.45
C LEU A 304 25.28 -5.92 8.74
N ALA A 305 26.01 -4.95 9.31
CA ALA A 305 26.79 -5.17 10.54
C ALA A 305 25.90 -5.52 11.75
N VAL A 306 24.70 -4.94 11.82
CA VAL A 306 23.72 -5.23 12.89
C VAL A 306 22.72 -6.32 12.51
N ARG A 307 22.87 -6.93 11.32
CA ARG A 307 21.97 -7.98 10.79
C ARG A 307 20.50 -7.54 10.80
N LEU A 308 20.23 -6.33 10.32
CA LEU A 308 18.88 -5.81 10.18
C LEU A 308 18.06 -6.70 9.24
N ASP A 309 16.76 -6.86 9.54
CA ASP A 309 15.88 -7.77 8.78
C ASP A 309 15.34 -7.13 7.49
N GLY A 310 15.34 -5.80 7.37
CA GLY A 310 14.98 -5.14 6.13
C GLY A 310 15.08 -3.61 6.14
N LEU A 311 14.95 -3.02 4.97
CA LEU A 311 14.87 -1.57 4.75
C LEU A 311 13.60 -1.23 3.96
N ILE A 312 12.90 -0.19 4.39
CA ILE A 312 11.79 0.38 3.63
C ILE A 312 12.31 1.56 2.81
N ILE A 313 12.19 1.43 1.49
CA ILE A 313 12.70 2.37 0.50
C ILE A 313 11.51 2.92 -0.29
N SER A 314 11.04 4.13 -0.06
CA SER A 314 11.57 5.17 0.81
C SER A 314 10.43 5.96 1.44
N ASN A 315 10.77 6.90 2.32
CA ASN A 315 9.84 7.94 2.76
C ASN A 315 9.67 9.04 1.69
N THR A 316 8.93 10.09 2.02
CA THR A 316 8.71 11.26 1.16
C THR A 316 10.00 12.06 0.90
N THR A 317 10.11 12.73 -0.24
CA THR A 317 11.26 13.59 -0.59
C THR A 317 11.00 15.06 -0.24
N VAL A 318 12.03 15.81 0.16
CA VAL A 318 11.95 17.28 0.24
C VAL A 318 12.24 17.96 -1.11
N SER A 319 12.78 17.21 -2.06
CA SER A 319 13.03 17.67 -3.42
C SER A 319 11.72 17.99 -4.15
N ARG A 320 11.79 18.89 -5.13
CA ARG A 320 10.69 19.26 -6.03
C ARG A 320 11.18 19.09 -7.47
N PRO A 321 11.22 17.85 -8.02
CA PRO A 321 11.70 17.62 -9.38
C PRO A 321 10.79 18.31 -10.41
N GLU A 322 11.25 18.55 -11.64
CA GLU A 322 10.38 19.02 -12.72
C GLU A 322 9.33 17.95 -13.10
N PRO A 323 8.08 18.33 -13.45
CA PRO A 323 7.53 19.69 -13.49
C PRO A 323 6.93 20.14 -12.15
N MET A 324 7.12 19.38 -11.06
CA MET A 324 6.53 19.66 -9.75
C MET A 324 6.93 21.03 -9.21
N ASN A 325 8.17 21.46 -9.41
CA ASN A 325 8.66 22.79 -9.02
C ASN A 325 7.89 23.98 -9.64
N LYS A 326 7.15 23.78 -10.75
CA LYS A 326 6.34 24.83 -11.39
C LYS A 326 4.95 24.95 -10.77
N ASN A 327 4.50 23.96 -9.99
CA ASN A 327 3.21 24.02 -9.33
C ASN A 327 3.29 25.00 -8.13
N PRO A 328 2.37 25.97 -7.99
CA PRO A 328 2.39 26.91 -6.86
C PRO A 328 2.36 26.23 -5.48
N VAL A 329 1.70 25.07 -5.37
CA VAL A 329 1.60 24.29 -4.13
C VAL A 329 2.95 23.64 -3.77
N ALA A 330 3.89 23.53 -4.72
CA ALA A 330 5.22 22.96 -4.47
C ALA A 330 6.06 23.76 -3.47
N ALA A 331 5.73 25.04 -3.27
CA ALA A 331 6.34 25.91 -2.27
C ALA A 331 5.96 25.52 -0.83
N GLU A 332 4.91 24.70 -0.64
CA GLU A 332 4.55 24.20 0.69
C GLU A 332 5.68 23.33 1.27
N PRO A 333 6.11 23.59 2.53
CA PRO A 333 7.09 22.77 3.21
C PRO A 333 6.54 21.36 3.48
N GLY A 334 7.49 20.44 3.70
CA GLY A 334 7.21 19.05 4.01
C GLY A 334 7.57 18.09 2.88
N GLY A 335 7.17 16.84 3.06
CA GLY A 335 7.51 15.74 2.19
C GLY A 335 6.56 15.59 1.00
N LEU A 336 7.13 15.47 -0.20
CA LEU A 336 6.47 15.12 -1.44
C LEU A 336 6.40 13.58 -1.60
N SER A 337 5.22 13.09 -1.93
CA SER A 337 4.94 11.69 -2.28
C SER A 337 4.20 11.57 -3.62
N GLY A 338 3.97 10.35 -4.07
CA GLY A 338 3.24 10.05 -5.30
C GLY A 338 4.12 9.93 -6.54
N LYS A 339 3.52 10.12 -7.72
CA LYS A 339 4.15 9.83 -9.02
C LYS A 339 5.53 10.50 -9.22
N PRO A 340 5.78 11.76 -8.82
CA PRO A 340 7.08 12.41 -8.99
C PRO A 340 8.22 11.73 -8.21
N LEU A 341 7.93 11.01 -7.12
CA LEU A 341 8.92 10.31 -6.31
C LEU A 341 9.35 8.97 -6.94
N PHE A 342 8.57 8.40 -7.87
CA PHE A 342 8.75 7.02 -8.35
C PHE A 342 10.14 6.74 -8.93
N GLY A 343 10.68 7.63 -9.75
CA GLY A 343 12.01 7.45 -10.34
C GLY A 343 13.12 7.47 -9.28
N MET A 344 13.04 8.42 -8.35
CA MET A 344 14.01 8.57 -7.26
C MET A 344 13.96 7.38 -6.29
N SER A 345 12.77 6.94 -5.86
CA SER A 345 12.63 5.79 -4.96
C SER A 345 13.08 4.49 -5.61
N THR A 346 12.84 4.31 -6.91
CA THR A 346 13.29 3.14 -7.68
C THR A 346 14.80 3.10 -7.83
N ASN A 347 15.44 4.24 -8.10
CA ASN A 347 16.90 4.32 -8.15
C ASN A 347 17.53 4.04 -6.79
N LEU A 348 16.99 4.64 -5.72
CA LEU A 348 17.46 4.37 -4.36
C LEU A 348 17.32 2.90 -3.98
N LEU A 349 16.21 2.26 -4.34
CA LEU A 349 15.99 0.83 -4.14
C LEU A 349 17.08 0.00 -4.82
N LYS A 350 17.36 0.30 -6.09
CA LYS A 350 18.42 -0.35 -6.85
C LYS A 350 19.77 -0.16 -6.17
N ASP A 351 20.13 1.07 -5.79
CA ASP A 351 21.44 1.37 -5.22
C ASP A 351 21.65 0.65 -3.88
N MET A 352 20.65 0.66 -2.99
CA MET A 352 20.71 -0.06 -1.72
C MET A 352 20.76 -1.59 -1.91
N TYR A 353 20.03 -2.13 -2.88
CA TYR A 353 20.11 -3.55 -3.22
C TYR A 353 21.52 -3.95 -3.69
N ILE A 354 22.14 -3.11 -4.52
CA ILE A 354 23.51 -3.34 -5.00
C ILE A 354 24.50 -3.26 -3.85
N LEU A 355 24.45 -2.20 -3.05
CA LEU A 355 25.38 -1.99 -1.93
C LEU A 355 25.35 -3.14 -0.93
N THR A 356 24.16 -3.59 -0.56
CA THR A 356 24.01 -4.65 0.44
C THR A 356 24.45 -6.02 -0.10
N ARG A 357 24.25 -6.29 -1.39
CA ARG A 357 24.83 -7.49 -2.03
C ARG A 357 26.34 -7.42 -2.18
N LEU A 358 26.90 -6.28 -2.56
CA LEU A 358 28.35 -6.11 -2.71
C LEU A 358 29.07 -6.28 -1.39
N TYR A 359 28.57 -5.69 -0.30
CA TYR A 359 29.15 -5.86 1.03
C TYR A 359 29.00 -7.28 1.56
N THR A 360 27.86 -7.94 1.33
CA THR A 360 27.70 -9.37 1.67
C THR A 360 28.72 -10.21 0.91
N ALA A 361 28.87 -9.97 -0.39
CA ALA A 361 29.84 -10.68 -1.22
C ALA A 361 31.28 -10.43 -0.78
N PHE A 362 31.62 -9.20 -0.43
CA PHE A 362 32.94 -8.87 0.11
C PHE A 362 33.20 -9.57 1.45
N ALA A 363 32.21 -9.58 2.35
CA ALA A 363 32.31 -10.19 3.67
C ALA A 363 32.42 -11.73 3.65
N TYR A 364 31.72 -12.40 2.72
CA TYR A 364 31.65 -13.87 2.69
C TYR A 364 32.44 -14.54 1.55
N GLY A 365 32.75 -13.82 0.47
CA GLY A 365 33.36 -14.38 -0.75
C GLY A 365 34.54 -13.58 -1.32
N GLY A 366 34.96 -12.50 -0.65
CA GLY A 366 36.09 -11.65 -1.08
C GLY A 366 35.85 -10.85 -2.36
N PRO A 367 36.82 -10.02 -2.79
CA PRO A 367 36.67 -9.09 -3.91
C PRO A 367 36.47 -9.77 -5.28
N ALA A 368 36.81 -11.06 -5.42
CA ALA A 368 36.66 -11.82 -6.66
C ALA A 368 35.18 -12.07 -7.06
N LEU A 369 34.24 -11.98 -6.12
CA LEU A 369 32.80 -12.15 -6.38
C LEU A 369 32.13 -10.87 -6.91
N ILE A 370 32.80 -9.71 -6.77
CA ILE A 370 32.28 -8.39 -7.15
C ILE A 370 32.01 -8.28 -8.67
N PRO A 371 32.91 -8.70 -9.57
CA PRO A 371 32.65 -8.63 -11.01
C PRO A 371 31.45 -9.48 -11.45
N GLN A 372 31.24 -10.65 -10.83
CA GLN A 372 30.12 -11.55 -11.14
C GLN A 372 28.79 -10.94 -10.74
N ILE A 373 28.72 -10.28 -9.58
CA ILE A 373 27.53 -9.55 -9.12
C ILE A 373 27.27 -8.34 -10.02
N LYS A 374 28.30 -7.55 -10.34
CA LYS A 374 28.18 -6.42 -11.28
C LYS A 374 27.71 -6.88 -12.67
N PHE A 375 28.13 -8.07 -13.13
CA PHE A 375 27.68 -8.66 -14.40
C PHE A 375 26.23 -9.17 -14.32
N GLY A 376 25.86 -9.88 -13.25
CA GLY A 376 24.47 -10.31 -13.01
C GLY A 376 23.48 -9.15 -12.83
N LEU A 377 23.96 -7.99 -12.36
CA LEU A 377 23.19 -6.74 -12.27
C LEU A 377 23.13 -5.96 -13.61
N LYS A 378 24.06 -6.22 -14.54
CA LYS A 378 23.99 -5.74 -15.94
C LYS A 378 23.01 -6.55 -16.79
N TRP A 379 22.61 -7.74 -16.33
CA TRP A 379 21.48 -8.49 -16.90
C TRP A 379 20.17 -7.74 -16.60
N PRO A 380 19.26 -7.57 -17.58
CA PRO A 380 18.43 -6.37 -17.61
C PRO A 380 17.30 -6.39 -16.58
N LEU A 381 17.41 -5.53 -15.56
CA LEU A 381 16.27 -4.72 -15.08
C LEU A 381 15.73 -3.79 -16.22
N THR A 382 16.39 -3.78 -17.37
CA THR A 382 16.16 -3.00 -18.59
C THR A 382 15.10 -3.57 -19.56
N ARG A 383 14.22 -4.48 -19.13
CA ARG A 383 13.03 -4.88 -19.93
C ARG A 383 11.69 -4.73 -19.19
N TYR A 384 11.57 -3.71 -18.36
CA TYR A 384 10.26 -3.14 -18.03
C TYR A 384 9.97 -1.98 -18.99
N THR A 385 9.74 -2.28 -20.26
CA THR A 385 9.16 -1.30 -21.18
C THR A 385 7.67 -1.21 -20.89
N VAL A 386 7.25 -0.10 -20.27
CA VAL A 386 5.84 0.29 -20.18
C VAL A 386 5.40 0.67 -21.59
N ASN A 387 4.64 -0.19 -22.25
CA ASN A 387 3.89 0.23 -23.43
C ASN A 387 2.72 1.11 -22.98
N PRO A 388 2.29 2.10 -23.77
CA PRO A 388 1.13 2.94 -23.46
C PRO A 388 -0.16 2.15 -23.17
N ASP A 389 -0.24 0.90 -23.64
CA ASP A 389 -1.50 0.15 -23.73
C ASP A 389 -1.58 -1.15 -22.89
N GLY A 390 -0.59 -1.49 -22.05
CA GLY A 390 -0.74 -2.64 -21.13
C GLY A 390 0.54 -3.36 -20.72
N TRP A 391 0.46 -4.04 -19.56
CA TRP A 391 1.55 -4.74 -18.87
C TRP A 391 1.67 -6.20 -19.33
N THR A 392 2.83 -6.63 -19.81
CA THR A 392 3.16 -8.05 -20.00
C THR A 392 4.48 -8.41 -19.34
N VAL A 393 4.50 -9.53 -18.60
CA VAL A 393 5.65 -10.04 -17.84
C VAL A 393 6.00 -11.44 -18.36
N HIS A 394 7.27 -11.72 -18.59
CA HIS A 394 7.78 -13.08 -18.88
C HIS A 394 8.77 -13.52 -17.80
N PRO A 395 8.58 -14.68 -17.15
CA PRO A 395 9.56 -15.22 -16.22
C PRO A 395 10.56 -16.14 -16.94
N ARG A 396 11.85 -16.02 -16.61
CA ARG A 396 12.83 -17.12 -16.73
C ARG A 396 13.73 -17.16 -15.49
N SER A 397 14.04 -18.37 -15.06
CA SER A 397 14.73 -18.73 -13.81
C SER A 397 16.19 -18.21 -13.71
N PRO A 398 16.67 -17.76 -12.53
CA PRO A 398 18.06 -17.35 -12.33
C PRO A 398 18.99 -18.53 -11.99
N ALA A 399 20.21 -18.49 -12.52
CA ALA A 399 21.32 -19.34 -12.09
C ALA A 399 21.80 -18.96 -10.67
N HIS A 400 22.22 -19.97 -9.91
CA HIS A 400 22.58 -19.92 -8.49
C HIS A 400 23.58 -18.80 -8.12
N LEU A 401 23.08 -17.75 -7.49
CA LEU A 401 23.85 -16.83 -6.63
C LEU A 401 23.55 -17.21 -5.16
N PRO A 402 24.48 -16.98 -4.21
CA PRO A 402 24.21 -17.22 -2.80
C PRO A 402 22.95 -16.46 -2.34
N PRO A 403 22.17 -17.02 -1.40
CA PRO A 403 20.93 -16.41 -0.97
C PRO A 403 21.22 -14.99 -0.47
N PRO A 404 20.37 -14.00 -0.80
CA PRO A 404 20.57 -12.65 -0.31
C PRO A 404 20.63 -12.68 1.22
N SER A 405 21.49 -11.83 1.80
CA SER A 405 21.37 -11.36 3.17
C SER A 405 19.89 -11.16 3.51
N ARG A 406 19.46 -11.53 4.73
CA ARG A 406 18.07 -11.44 5.25
C ARG A 406 17.35 -10.10 5.04
N LEU A 407 18.04 -9.08 4.55
CA LEU A 407 17.59 -7.73 4.28
C LEU A 407 16.61 -7.67 3.09
N LEU A 408 15.32 -7.54 3.38
CA LEU A 408 14.29 -7.27 2.38
C LEU A 408 14.25 -5.76 2.06
N PHE A 409 13.99 -5.44 0.80
CA PHE A 409 13.64 -4.09 0.38
C PHE A 409 12.16 -4.01 -0.01
N ALA A 410 11.39 -3.18 0.69
CA ALA A 410 10.00 -2.89 0.31
C ALA A 410 9.92 -1.51 -0.34
N ASN A 411 9.47 -1.46 -1.61
CA ASN A 411 9.03 -0.22 -2.25
C ASN A 411 7.54 -0.06 -1.94
N ILE A 412 7.26 0.59 -0.83
CA ILE A 412 5.87 0.89 -0.50
C ILE A 412 5.48 2.08 -1.38
N VAL A 413 4.64 1.81 -2.37
CA VAL A 413 3.98 2.89 -3.13
C VAL A 413 3.24 3.73 -2.10
N ASP A 414 3.69 4.97 -1.92
CA ASP A 414 3.09 5.88 -0.95
C ASP A 414 1.67 6.21 -1.40
N VAL A 415 0.71 5.52 -0.77
CA VAL A 415 -0.74 5.67 -0.94
C VAL A 415 -1.23 6.83 -0.06
N HIS A 416 -0.45 7.90 0.12
CA HIS A 416 -1.00 9.16 0.59
C HIS A 416 -1.73 9.84 -0.57
N ALA A 417 -2.96 9.40 -0.81
CA ALA A 417 -4.02 10.30 -1.26
C ALA A 417 -5.35 9.87 -0.62
N GLY A 418 -5.71 10.57 0.46
CA GLY A 418 -6.95 10.35 1.20
C GLY A 418 -8.16 10.26 0.26
N ALA A 419 -9.04 9.29 0.54
CA ALA A 419 -10.22 8.86 -0.24
C ALA A 419 -9.97 8.47 -1.71
N HIS A 420 -9.20 9.24 -2.47
CA HIS A 420 -8.87 8.98 -3.87
C HIS A 420 -8.11 7.68 -4.07
N VAL A 421 -7.27 7.25 -3.13
CA VAL A 421 -6.49 6.01 -3.28
C VAL A 421 -7.20 4.79 -2.70
N LEU A 422 -8.03 4.95 -1.67
CA LEU A 422 -8.96 3.90 -1.26
C LEU A 422 -9.89 3.50 -2.43
N LEU A 423 -10.12 4.41 -3.38
CA LEU A 423 -10.96 4.21 -4.56
C LEU A 423 -10.17 4.02 -5.88
N ARG A 424 -8.89 4.46 -5.97
CA ARG A 424 -8.01 4.22 -7.13
C ARG A 424 -7.16 2.95 -7.03
N VAL A 425 -6.68 2.53 -5.84
CA VAL A 425 -6.06 1.19 -5.67
C VAL A 425 -7.06 0.11 -6.11
N VAL A 426 -8.32 0.32 -5.75
CA VAL A 426 -9.48 -0.42 -6.21
C VAL A 426 -9.61 -0.48 -7.74
N SER A 427 -9.41 0.63 -8.46
CA SER A 427 -9.49 0.64 -9.93
C SER A 427 -8.27 -0.01 -10.60
N CYS A 428 -7.10 -0.07 -9.96
CA CYS A 428 -5.93 -0.80 -10.44
C CYS A 428 -6.11 -2.32 -10.28
N SER A 429 -6.71 -2.77 -9.18
CA SER A 429 -7.18 -4.16 -8.97
C SER A 429 -8.34 -4.58 -9.87
N VAL A 430 -8.87 -3.67 -10.70
CA VAL A 430 -9.82 -4.01 -11.78
C VAL A 430 -9.11 -4.03 -13.13
N ARG A 431 -8.20 -3.08 -13.42
CA ARG A 431 -7.45 -3.08 -14.70
C ARG A 431 -6.41 -4.20 -14.84
N CYS A 432 -5.78 -4.65 -13.76
CA CYS A 432 -4.92 -5.84 -13.80
C CYS A 432 -5.71 -7.16 -13.93
N PHE A 433 -7.04 -7.13 -13.73
CA PHE A 433 -7.89 -8.32 -13.65
C PHE A 433 -8.92 -8.42 -14.79
N SER A 434 -9.03 -7.41 -15.67
CA SER A 434 -9.79 -7.51 -16.91
C SER A 434 -8.90 -8.00 -18.05
N ILE A 435 -8.61 -9.30 -18.05
CA ILE A 435 -8.39 -10.01 -19.32
C ILE A 435 -9.80 -10.31 -19.86
N PRO A 436 -10.17 -9.90 -21.09
CA PRO A 436 -11.46 -10.25 -21.64
C PRO A 436 -11.53 -11.78 -21.77
N SER A 437 -12.44 -12.39 -21.03
CA SER A 437 -12.89 -13.76 -21.27
C SER A 437 -13.74 -13.76 -22.54
N THR A 438 -13.10 -13.77 -23.71
CA THR A 438 -13.77 -14.23 -24.93
C THR A 438 -13.76 -15.75 -24.89
N GLY A 439 -14.90 -16.31 -24.50
CA GLY A 439 -15.16 -17.74 -24.61
C GLY A 439 -15.16 -18.17 -26.08
N VAL A 440 -14.46 -19.28 -26.35
CA VAL A 440 -14.79 -20.17 -27.45
C VAL A 440 -14.81 -21.58 -26.87
N CYS A 441 -16.00 -22.15 -26.79
CA CYS A 441 -16.22 -23.57 -26.54
C CYS A 441 -15.59 -24.38 -27.68
N LEU A 442 -14.78 -25.39 -27.35
CA LEU A 442 -14.61 -26.57 -28.20
C LEU A 442 -14.61 -27.82 -27.32
N ALA A 443 -15.64 -28.64 -27.52
CA ALA A 443 -15.80 -29.96 -26.95
C ALA A 443 -15.00 -31.00 -27.76
N GLY A 444 -14.56 -32.07 -27.09
CA GLY A 444 -14.36 -33.39 -27.73
C GLY A 444 -12.93 -33.96 -27.79
N ALA A 445 -12.50 -34.60 -26.70
CA ALA A 445 -11.80 -35.90 -26.54
C ALA A 445 -10.67 -36.37 -27.53
N PRO A 446 -10.03 -37.55 -27.31
CA PRO A 446 -8.78 -37.74 -26.58
C PRO A 446 -7.62 -38.26 -27.45
N GLY A 447 -6.35 -38.04 -27.06
CA GLY A 447 -5.23 -38.65 -27.79
C GLY A 447 -3.83 -38.35 -27.24
N SER A 448 -3.08 -39.43 -27.05
CA SER A 448 -1.69 -39.61 -26.62
C SER A 448 -0.59 -38.75 -27.29
N GLY A 449 0.45 -38.42 -26.50
CA GLY A 449 1.85 -38.35 -26.97
C GLY A 449 2.48 -36.96 -27.12
N PRO A 450 3.79 -36.79 -26.81
CA PRO A 450 4.42 -35.48 -26.58
C PRO A 450 5.04 -34.90 -27.87
N LEU A 451 4.92 -33.59 -28.10
CA LEU A 451 5.73 -32.91 -29.13
C LEU A 451 5.94 -31.42 -28.81
N SER A 452 7.20 -31.07 -28.95
CA SER A 452 7.84 -29.77 -28.89
C SER A 452 7.25 -28.70 -29.81
N SER A 453 7.39 -27.44 -29.37
CA SER A 453 7.46 -26.21 -30.20
C SER A 453 6.32 -25.96 -31.20
N LEU A 454 5.39 -25.06 -30.83
CA LEU A 454 4.56 -24.33 -31.79
C LEU A 454 4.61 -22.83 -31.50
N ARG A 455 5.21 -22.09 -32.44
CA ARG A 455 5.10 -20.63 -32.59
C ARG A 455 3.72 -20.34 -33.18
N PHE A 456 3.01 -19.35 -32.64
CA PHE A 456 1.93 -18.67 -33.35
C PHE A 456 2.20 -17.16 -33.33
N GLY A 457 2.47 -16.61 -34.51
CA GLY A 457 2.48 -15.17 -34.76
C GLY A 457 1.12 -14.73 -35.26
N TYR A 458 0.68 -13.54 -34.87
CA TYR A 458 -0.45 -12.86 -35.48
C TYR A 458 -0.01 -11.44 -35.88
N SER A 459 -0.04 -11.18 -37.19
CA SER A 459 -0.05 -9.85 -37.79
C SER A 459 -1.39 -9.19 -37.54
N LEU A 460 -1.41 -7.89 -37.20
CA LEU A 460 -2.62 -7.08 -37.31
C LEU A 460 -2.37 -5.89 -38.24
N GLN A 461 -3.23 -5.79 -39.24
CA GLN A 461 -3.27 -4.78 -40.30
C GLN A 461 -3.58 -3.38 -39.75
N ILE A 462 -2.88 -2.41 -40.32
CA ILE A 462 -3.10 -0.97 -40.14
C ILE A 462 -4.18 -0.52 -41.14
N PHE A 463 -5.20 0.21 -40.70
CA PHE A 463 -6.02 1.07 -41.57
C PHE A 463 -5.99 2.52 -41.07
N PRO A 464 -5.96 3.52 -41.98
CA PRO A 464 -5.49 4.88 -41.68
C PRO A 464 -6.61 5.83 -41.20
N SER A 465 -6.22 6.85 -40.41
CA SER A 465 -7.03 8.02 -40.07
C SER A 465 -7.27 8.93 -41.28
N PRO A 466 -8.43 9.62 -41.38
CA PRO A 466 -8.67 10.61 -42.41
C PRO A 466 -8.08 11.98 -42.02
N GLY A 467 -7.18 12.46 -42.87
CA GLY A 467 -7.10 13.82 -43.40
C GLY A 467 -6.92 15.01 -42.44
N LEU A 468 -5.74 15.63 -42.50
CA LEU A 468 -5.60 17.09 -42.54
C LEU A 468 -4.40 17.44 -43.43
N THR A 469 -4.72 18.15 -44.51
CA THR A 469 -3.89 18.56 -45.64
C THR A 469 -2.84 19.62 -45.27
N SER A 470 -1.65 19.51 -45.87
CA SER A 470 -0.61 20.53 -45.88
C SER A 470 -0.82 21.56 -46.99
N SER A 471 -0.38 22.79 -46.71
CA SER A 471 0.20 23.76 -47.66
C SER A 471 0.75 24.91 -46.77
N ARG A 472 1.95 25.46 -46.95
CA ARG A 472 3.01 25.31 -47.93
C ARG A 472 4.33 25.69 -47.25
#